data_AF-F9ZX76-F1
#
_entry.id   AF-F9ZX76-F1
#
_cell.length_a   1.000
_cell.length_b   1.000
_cell.length_c   1.000
_cell.angle_alpha   90.00
_cell.angle_beta   90.00
_cell.angle_gamma   90.00
#
_symmetry.space_group_name_H-M   'P 1'
#
loop_
_entity.id
_entity.type
_entity.pdbx_description
1 polymer ?
#
loop_
_entity_poly.entity_id
_entity_poly.type
_entity_poly.pdbx_seq_one_letter_code
_entity_poly.pdbx_strand_id
1 'polypeptide(L)' 'MENSNEINEMYVERFAFIETLSREFVAMTGCGVYVFLNPMDLDQLFDKYQNLGLSMRVFARQCVRNLT' A
#
# COMPACT_ATOMS: atom_id res chain seq x y z
N MET A 1 11.55 2.79 26.50
CA MET A 1 12.42 2.73 25.29
C MET A 1 11.78 1.85 24.21
N GLU A 2 10.45 1.69 24.21
CA GLU A 2 9.71 0.80 23.29
C GLU A 2 9.15 1.54 22.05
N ASN A 3 8.82 2.82 22.17
CA ASN A 3 8.21 3.63 21.10
C ASN A 3 9.01 3.68 19.79
N SER A 4 10.35 3.68 19.85
CA SER A 4 11.19 3.83 18.67
C SER A 4 11.17 2.60 17.77
N ASN A 5 10.99 1.40 18.34
CA ASN A 5 10.98 0.16 17.58
C ASN A 5 9.65 -0.02 16.85
N GLU A 6 8.52 0.25 17.52
CA GLU A 6 7.19 0.21 16.91
C GLU A 6 7.05 1.21 15.76
N ILE A 7 7.59 2.42 15.92
CA ILE A 7 7.61 3.44 14.87
C ILE A 7 8.41 2.94 13.65
N ASN A 8 9.57 2.32 13.87
CA ASN A 8 10.39 1.77 12.79
C ASN A 8 9.69 0.62 12.06
N GLU A 9 9.04 -0.28 12.79
CA GLU A 9 8.28 -1.39 12.20
C GLU A 9 7.12 -0.88 11.34
N MET A 10 6.36 0.11 11.82
CA MET A 10 5.29 0.75 11.05
C MET A 10 5.80 1.36 9.73
N TYR A 11 6.95 2.03 9.74
CA TYR A 11 7.55 2.58 8.52
C TYR A 11 7.99 1.50 7.54
N VAL A 12 8.55 0.39 8.03
CA VAL A 12 8.94 -0.75 7.19
C VAL A 12 7.71 -1.39 6.55
N GLU A 13 6.63 -1.61 7.31
CA GLU A 13 5.38 -2.15 6.79
C GLU A 13 4.74 -1.23 5.76
N ARG A 14 4.68 0.08 6.03
CA ARG A 14 4.14 1.07 5.09
C ARG A 14 4.96 1.12 3.80
N PHE A 15 6.29 1.04 3.90
CA PHE A 15 7.16 0.99 2.72
C PHE A 15 6.90 -0.27 1.89
N ALA A 16 6.87 -1.45 2.52
CA ALA A 16 6.59 -2.72 1.85
C ALA A 16 5.20 -2.73 1.19
N PHE A 17 4.21 -2.11 1.83
CA PHE A 17 2.87 -1.93 1.28
C PHE A 17 2.89 -1.09 0.01
N ILE A 18 3.48 0.11 0.06
CA ILE A 18 3.54 1.02 -1.11
C ILE A 18 4.33 0.36 -2.25
N GLU A 19 5.42 -0.34 -1.94
CA GLU A 19 6.20 -1.06 -2.94
C GLU A 19 5.38 -2.16 -3.61
N THR A 20 4.67 -2.98 -2.82
CA THR A 20 3.80 -4.04 -3.34
C THR A 20 2.69 -3.48 -4.21
N LEU A 21 2.06 -2.40 -3.75
CA LEU A 21 1.01 -1.72 -4.49
C LEU A 21 1.54 -1.19 -5.82
N SER A 22 2.67 -0.49 -5.80
CA SER A 22 3.32 0.03 -7.00
C SER A 22 3.63 -1.07 -8.03
N ARG A 23 4.15 -2.22 -7.58
CA ARG A 23 4.44 -3.37 -8.46
C ARG A 23 3.18 -3.92 -9.14
N GLU A 24 2.08 -4.08 -8.40
CA GLU A 24 0.83 -4.59 -8.99
C GLU A 24 0.17 -3.54 -9.92
N PHE A 25 0.25 -2.25 -9.62
CA PHE A 25 -0.19 -1.17 -10.52
C PHE A 25 0.59 -1.20 -11.84
N VAL A 26 1.92 -1.31 -11.79
CA VAL A 26 2.76 -1.41 -13.00
C VAL A 26 2.41 -2.67 -13.79
N ALA A 27 2.24 -3.80 -13.12
CA ALA A 27 1.95 -5.07 -13.78
C ALA A 27 0.60 -5.07 -14.52
N MET A 28 -0.40 -4.34 -14.01
CA MET A 28 -1.77 -4.35 -14.56
C MET A 28 -2.07 -3.15 -15.47
N THR A 29 -1.46 -1.99 -15.22
CA THR A 29 -1.75 -0.74 -15.93
C THR A 29 -0.58 -0.24 -16.78
N GLY A 30 0.63 -0.79 -16.59
CA GLY A 30 1.86 -0.27 -17.18
C GLY A 30 2.39 1.01 -16.51
N CYS A 31 1.67 1.56 -15.53
CA CYS A 31 1.98 2.82 -14.87
C CYS A 31 2.21 2.64 -13.36
N GLY A 32 3.05 3.50 -12.78
CA GLY A 32 3.29 3.50 -11.33
C GLY A 32 2.08 4.01 -10.53
N VAL A 33 1.99 3.62 -9.26
CA VAL A 33 0.84 3.95 -8.40
C VAL A 33 0.56 5.45 -8.28
N TYR A 34 1.60 6.30 -8.29
CA TYR A 34 1.47 7.75 -8.17
C TYR A 34 0.84 8.45 -9.38
N VAL A 35 0.61 7.74 -10.49
CA VAL A 35 -0.21 8.25 -11.60
C VAL A 35 -1.69 8.30 -11.21
N PHE A 36 -2.11 7.40 -10.32
CA PHE A 36 -3.52 7.22 -9.93
C PHE A 36 -3.84 7.74 -8.54
N LEU A 37 -2.87 7.64 -7.62
CA LEU A 37 -3.05 7.93 -6.20
C LEU A 37 -2.02 8.95 -5.72
N ASN A 38 -2.49 9.99 -5.04
CA ASN A 38 -1.59 10.93 -4.36
C ASN A 38 -1.11 10.34 -3.01
N PRO A 39 -0.11 10.94 -2.36
CA PRO A 39 0.41 10.43 -1.08
C PRO A 39 -0.64 10.30 0.02
N MET A 40 -1.63 11.20 0.09
CA MET A 40 -2.71 11.12 1.09
C MET A 40 -3.64 9.95 0.81
N ASP A 41 -3.90 9.63 -0.46
CA ASP A 41 -4.70 8.46 -0.84
C ASP A 41 -4.01 7.16 -0.42
N LEU A 42 -2.68 7.10 -0.57
CA LEU A 42 -1.88 5.95 -0.15
C LEU A 42 -1.92 5.74 1.36
N ASP A 43 -1.89 6.81 2.15
CA ASP A 43 -2.03 6.73 3.60
C ASP A 43 -3.39 6.16 4.00
N GLN A 44 -4.47 6.69 3.41
CA GLN A 44 -5.81 6.16 3.66
C GLN A 44 -5.97 4.70 3.21
N LEU A 45 -5.31 4.31 2.12
CA LEU A 45 -5.29 2.91 1.67
C LEU A 45 -4.56 2.01 2.65
N PHE A 46 -3.44 2.47 3.21
CA PHE A 46 -2.66 1.72 4.18
C PHE A 46 -3.45 1.49 5.47
N ASP A 47 -4.11 2.53 5.99
CA ASP A 47 -4.99 2.42 7.16
C ASP A 47 -6.12 1.42 6.91
N LYS A 48 -6.74 1.45 5.72
CA LYS A 48 -7.76 0.46 5.34
C LYS A 48 -7.20 -0.96 5.29
N TYR A 49 -6.02 -1.13 4.70
CA TYR A 49 -5.34 -2.43 4.62
C TYR A 49 -5.11 -3.04 6.01
N GLN A 50 -4.61 -2.25 6.97
CA GLN A 50 -4.33 -2.73 8.33
C GLN A 50 -5.58 -3.30 9.03
N ASN A 51 -6.76 -2.80 8.68
CA ASN A 51 -8.03 -3.24 9.28
C ASN A 51 -8.65 -4.49 8.63
N LEU A 52 -8.14 -4.96 7.49
CA LEU A 52 -8.80 -6.00 6.68
C LEU A 52 -8.25 -7.42 6.88
N GLY A 53 -7.08 -7.58 7.50
CA GLY A 53 -6.44 -8.89 7.70
C GLY A 53 -6.09 -9.63 6.40
N LEU A 54 -6.07 -8.93 5.27
CA LEU A 54 -5.70 -9.47 3.96
C LEU A 54 -4.18 -9.47 3.79
N SER A 55 -3.66 -10.31 2.90
CA SER A 55 -2.27 -10.12 2.46
C SER A 55 -2.14 -8.85 1.60
N MET A 56 -1.01 -8.14 1.73
CA MET A 56 -0.73 -6.91 0.96
C MET A 56 -0.99 -7.09 -0.54
N ARG A 57 -0.59 -8.23 -1.10
CA ARG A 57 -0.75 -8.54 -2.54
C ARG A 57 -2.22 -8.70 -2.95
N VAL A 58 -3.03 -9.38 -2.13
CA VAL A 58 -4.46 -9.55 -2.42
C VAL A 58 -5.16 -8.20 -2.37
N PHE A 59 -4.87 -7.39 -1.36
CA PHE A 59 -5.41 -6.05 -1.24
C PHE A 59 -4.99 -5.15 -2.41
N ALA A 60 -3.70 -5.13 -2.75
CA ALA A 60 -3.17 -4.33 -3.86
C ALA A 60 -3.87 -4.63 -5.20
N ARG A 61 -4.09 -5.90 -5.50
CA ARG A 61 -4.84 -6.31 -6.71
C ARG A 61 -6.28 -5.82 -6.72
N GLN A 62 -6.95 -5.80 -5.58
CA GLN A 62 -8.31 -5.26 -5.47
C GLN A 62 -8.31 -3.75 -5.72
N CYS A 63 -7.32 -3.03 -5.19
CA CYS A 63 -7.19 -1.59 -5.41
C CYS A 63 -7.05 -1.26 -6.90
N VAL A 64 -6.17 -1.95 -7.62
CA VAL A 64 -5.98 -1.71 -9.05
C VAL A 64 -7.28 -1.97 -9.82
N ARG A 65 -7.95 -3.11 -9.55
CA ARG A 65 -9.21 -3.48 -10.22
C ARG A 65 -10.37 -2.52 -9.97
N ASN A 66 -10.39 -1.84 -8.83
CA ASN A 66 -11.46 -0.88 -8.52
C ASN A 66 -11.23 0.49 -9.18
N LEU A 67 -10.03 0.75 -9.69
CA LEU A 67 -9.64 2.02 -10.33
C LEU A 67 -9.63 1.96 -11.86
N THR A 68 -9.59 0.76 -12.44
CA THR A 68 -9.62 0.48 -13.90
C THR A 68 -10.90 -0.24 -14.29
#